data_AF-A0A0M0GIM0-F1
#
_entry.id   AF-A0A0M0GIM0-F1
#
_cell.length_a   1.000
_cell.length_b   1.000
_cell.length_c   1.000
_cell.angle_alpha   90.00
_cell.angle_beta   90.00
_cell.angle_gamma   90.00
#
_symmetry.space_group_name_H-M   'P 1'
#
loop_
_entity.id
_entity.type
_entity.pdbx_description
1 polymer ?
#
loop_
_entity_poly.entity_id
_entity_poly.type
_entity_poly.pdbx_seq_one_letter_code
_entity_poly.pdbx_strand_id
1 'polypeptide(L)' 'MSMYTLIILLIGLGILGYSLVYTLFVAKERKAVKGDIDAKLPENVQKHAYIRNPIFLTYAIFFGILLVMIIYLALTWNW' A
#
# COMPACT_ATOMS: atom_id res chain seq x y z
N MET A 1 -19.17 12.97 20.67
CA MET A 1 -18.37 12.94 19.41
C MET A 1 -19.08 13.79 18.38
N SER A 2 -18.35 14.57 17.56
CA SER A 2 -18.98 15.34 16.48
C SER A 2 -19.33 14.42 15.30
N MET A 3 -20.31 14.82 14.49
CA MET A 3 -20.69 14.10 13.27
C MET A 3 -19.49 13.94 12.32
N TYR A 4 -18.65 14.97 12.23
CA TYR A 4 -17.39 14.95 11.48
C TYR A 4 -16.45 13.83 11.94
N THR A 5 -16.21 13.72 13.25
CA THR A 5 -15.34 12.67 13.82
C THR A 5 -15.90 11.28 13.58
N LEU A 6 -17.22 11.11 13.62
CA LEU A 6 -17.89 9.83 13.36
C LEU A 6 -17.74 9.38 11.89
N ILE A 7 -17.87 10.31 10.94
CA ILE A 7 -17.71 10.02 9.51
C ILE A 7 -16.28 9.54 9.21
N ILE A 8 -15.26 10.25 9.72
CA ILE A 8 -13.86 9.87 9.48
C ILE A 8 -13.55 8.50 10.10
N LEU A 9 -14.08 8.24 11.30
CA LEU A 9 -13.90 6.96 11.97
C LEU A 9 -14.49 5.80 11.16
N LEU A 10 -15.69 5.96 10.58
CA LEU A 10 -16.30 4.95 9.73
C LEU A 10 -15.50 4.70 8.44
N ILE A 11 -15.01 5.77 7.80
CA ILE A 11 -14.17 5.67 6.61
C ILE A 11 -12.87 4.93 6.95
N GLY A 12 -12.21 5.30 8.06
CA GLY A 12 -10.99 4.64 8.53
C GLY A 12 -11.19 3.16 8.82
N LEU A 13 -12.27 2.80 9.53
CA LEU A 13 -12.64 1.40 9.77
C LEU A 13 -12.90 0.63 8.48
N GLY A 14 -13.57 1.25 7.50
CA GLY A 14 -13.81 0.66 6.18
C GLY A 14 -12.50 0.36 5.45
N ILE A 15 -11.56 1.31 5.42
CA ILE A 15 -10.25 1.14 4.80
C ILE A 15 -9.46 0.03 5.50
N LEU A 16 -9.44 0.00 6.84
CA LEU A 16 -8.75 -1.02 7.62
C LEU A 16 -9.35 -2.42 7.38
N GLY A 17 -10.68 -2.53 7.44
CA GLY A 17 -11.39 -3.77 7.20
C GLY A 17 -11.16 -4.32 5.79
N TYR A 18 -11.30 -3.46 4.77
CA TYR A 18 -11.01 -3.84 3.39
C TYR A 18 -9.56 -4.28 3.20
N SER A 19 -8.60 -3.51 3.73
CA SER A 19 -7.17 -3.82 3.59
C SER A 19 -6.80 -5.15 4.25
N LEU A 20 -7.37 -5.44 5.42
CA LEU A 20 -7.15 -6.70 6.12
C LEU A 20 -7.72 -7.87 5.32
N VAL A 21 -8.96 -7.77 4.84
CA VAL A 21 -9.60 -8.80 4.02
C VAL A 21 -8.76 -9.04 2.75
N TYR A 22 -8.42 -7.97 2.03
CA TYR A 22 -7.60 -8.06 0.82
C TYR A 22 -6.24 -8.74 1.09
N THR A 23 -5.58 -8.36 2.17
CA THR A 23 -4.30 -8.98 2.59
C THR A 23 -4.46 -10.47 2.85
N LEU A 24 -5.53 -10.89 3.53
CA LEU A 24 -5.80 -12.31 3.78
C LEU A 24 -6.11 -13.09 2.48
N PHE A 25 -6.82 -12.46 1.53
CA PHE A 25 -7.05 -13.06 0.20
C PHE A 25 -5.74 -13.26 -0.56
N VAL A 26 -4.91 -12.22 -0.65
CA VAL A 26 -3.59 -12.31 -1.32
C VAL A 26 -2.68 -13.32 -0.63
N ALA A 27 -2.68 -13.39 0.71
CA ALA A 27 -1.90 -14.38 1.46
C ALA A 27 -2.37 -15.82 1.18
N LYS A 28 -3.69 -16.03 1.00
CA LYS A 28 -4.24 -17.32 0.58
C LYS A 28 -3.85 -17.67 -0.85
N GLU A 29 -3.87 -16.72 -1.78
CA GLU A 29 -3.40 -16.94 -3.15
C GLU A 29 -1.91 -17.31 -3.20
N ARG A 30 -1.06 -16.65 -2.41
CA ARG A 30 0.37 -17.01 -2.28
C ARG A 30 0.60 -18.43 -1.75
N LYS A 31 -0.26 -18.93 -0.84
CA LYS A 31 -0.25 -20.34 -0.39
C LYS A 31 -0.81 -21.30 -1.44
N ALA A 32 -1.73 -20.84 -2.30
CA ALA A 32 -2.31 -21.62 -3.39
C ALA A 32 -1.41 -21.68 -4.64
N VAL A 33 -0.51 -20.70 -4.80
CA VAL A 33 0.61 -20.76 -5.74
C VAL A 33 1.61 -21.79 -5.22
N LYS A 34 1.32 -23.06 -5.50
CA LYS A 34 2.23 -24.21 -5.39
C LYS A 34 3.34 -24.14 -6.46
N GLY A 35 4.01 -23.00 -6.57
CA GLY A 35 5.29 -22.94 -7.28
C GLY A 35 6.39 -23.22 -6.26
N ASP A 36 7.44 -23.92 -6.66
CA ASP A 36 8.67 -24.02 -5.87
C ASP A 36 9.03 -22.63 -5.34
N ILE A 37 9.45 -22.56 -4.07
CA ILE A 37 9.85 -21.28 -3.45
C ILE A 37 11.00 -20.62 -4.25
N ASP A 38 11.70 -21.42 -5.06
CA ASP A 38 12.74 -21.03 -6.03
C ASP A 38 12.30 -21.05 -7.51
N ALA A 39 10.99 -21.04 -7.80
CA ALA A 39 10.51 -20.98 -9.18
C ALA A 39 10.94 -19.66 -9.85
N LYS A 40 11.44 -19.76 -11.08
CA LYS A 40 11.87 -18.60 -11.87
C LYS A 40 10.74 -17.56 -11.93
N LEU A 41 11.06 -16.31 -11.57
CA LEU A 41 10.13 -15.20 -11.62
C LEU A 41 9.52 -15.11 -13.03
N PRO A 42 8.19 -14.94 -13.19
CA PRO A 42 7.57 -14.84 -14.51
C PRO A 42 8.26 -13.78 -15.39
N GLU A 43 8.55 -14.11 -16.66
CA GLU A 43 9.33 -13.24 -17.57
C GLU A 43 8.75 -11.81 -17.69
N ASN A 44 7.44 -11.70 -17.60
CA ASN A 44 6.69 -10.44 -17.61
C ASN A 44 6.92 -9.56 -16.37
N VAL A 45 7.30 -10.15 -15.22
CA VAL A 45 7.73 -9.41 -14.02
C VAL A 45 9.23 -9.07 -14.13
N GLN A 46 10.06 -9.96 -14.66
CA GLN A 46 11.49 -9.69 -14.88
C GLN A 46 11.72 -8.49 -15.81
N LYS A 47 10.91 -8.36 -16.87
CA LYS A 47 11.00 -7.23 -17.82
C LYS A 47 10.74 -5.86 -17.17
N HIS A 48 9.95 -5.78 -16.10
CA HIS A 48 9.60 -4.52 -15.44
C HIS A 48 9.51 -4.70 -13.92
N ALA A 49 10.60 -5.15 -13.32
CA ALA A 49 10.65 -5.55 -11.91
C ALA A 49 10.20 -4.45 -10.93
N TYR A 50 10.46 -3.18 -11.24
CA TYR A 50 10.12 -2.06 -10.35
C TYR A 50 8.67 -1.58 -10.49
N ILE A 51 8.11 -1.61 -11.70
CA ILE A 51 6.75 -1.10 -11.97
C ILE A 51 5.69 -2.17 -11.63
N ARG A 52 6.02 -3.45 -11.82
CA ARG A 52 5.09 -4.57 -11.63
C ARG A 52 5.22 -5.27 -10.28
N ASN A 53 6.17 -4.88 -9.44
CA ASN A 53 6.30 -5.41 -8.09
C ASN A 53 5.56 -4.50 -7.09
N PRO A 54 4.49 -5.00 -6.45
CA PRO A 54 3.68 -4.20 -5.54
C PRO A 54 4.47 -3.68 -4.33
N ILE A 55 5.56 -4.35 -3.93
CA ILE A 55 6.43 -3.90 -2.84
C ILE A 55 7.13 -2.59 -3.21
N PHE A 56 7.77 -2.54 -4.38
CA PHE A 56 8.44 -1.32 -4.85
C PHE A 56 7.46 -0.17 -5.05
N LEU A 57 6.26 -0.45 -5.59
CA LEU A 57 5.24 0.56 -5.77
C LEU A 57 4.76 1.14 -4.43
N THR A 58 4.63 0.31 -3.40
CA THR A 58 4.24 0.75 -2.06
C THR A 58 5.27 1.72 -1.48
N TYR A 59 6.57 1.39 -1.55
CA TYR A 59 7.63 2.29 -1.08
C TYR A 59 7.65 3.59 -1.89
N ALA A 60 7.52 3.53 -3.21
CA ALA A 60 7.50 4.72 -4.06
C ALA A 60 6.35 5.67 -3.70
N ILE A 61 5.14 5.13 -3.51
CA ILE A 61 3.96 5.91 -3.10
C ILE A 61 4.19 6.51 -1.70
N PHE A 62 4.68 5.71 -0.74
CA PHE A 62 4.95 6.18 0.61
C PHE A 62 5.94 7.35 0.62
N PHE A 63 7.10 7.21 -0.03
CA PHE A 63 8.11 8.26 -0.09
C PHE A 63 7.62 9.49 -0.87
N GLY A 64 6.81 9.29 -1.92
CA GLY A 64 6.16 10.38 -2.64
C GLY A 64 5.26 11.21 -1.72
N ILE A 65 4.37 10.57 -0.98
CA ILE A 65 3.48 11.25 -0.02
C ILE A 65 4.30 11.91 1.10
N LEU A 66 5.31 11.22 1.64
CA LEU A 66 6.20 11.74 2.67
C LEU A 66 6.88 13.04 2.21
N LEU A 67 7.45 13.05 1.01
CA LEU A 67 8.11 14.24 0.45
C LEU A 67 7.13 15.40 0.27
N VAL A 68 5.93 15.13 -0.26
CA VAL A 68 4.89 16.16 -0.38
C VAL A 68 4.54 16.74 1.00
N MET A 69 4.42 15.88 2.02
CA MET A 69 4.12 16.31 3.38
C MET A 69 5.25 17.15 3.99
N ILE A 70 6.52 16.74 3.80
CA ILE A 70 7.69 17.49 4.23
C ILE A 70 7.73 18.87 3.56
N ILE A 71 7.51 18.94 2.24
CA ILE A 71 7.50 20.20 1.49
C ILE A 71 6.36 21.10 1.98
N TYR A 72 5.15 20.56 2.10
CA TYR A 72 4.00 21.30 2.63
C TYR A 72 4.34 21.91 3.98
N LEU A 73 4.82 21.08 4.92
CA LEU A 73 5.15 21.49 6.27
C LEU A 73 6.25 22.56 6.25
N ALA A 74 7.32 22.36 5.47
CA ALA A 74 8.41 23.33 5.34
C ALA A 74 7.95 24.70 4.80
N LEU A 75 6.97 24.73 3.89
CA LEU A 75 6.45 25.99 3.32
C LEU A 75 5.40 26.65 4.21
N THR A 76 4.60 25.89 4.94
CA THR A 76 3.52 26.42 5.79
C THR A 76 3.94 26.65 7.24
N TRP A 77 5.17 26.24 7.61
CA TRP A 77 5.70 26.44 8.95
C TRP A 77 5.98 27.92 9.21
N ASN A 78 4.96 28.64 9.67
CA ASN A 78 5.14 29.91 10.35
C ASN A 78 5.28 29.64 11.86
N TRP A 79 6.28 30.30 12.45
CA TRP A 79 6.53 30.31 13.89
C TRP A 79 5.36 30.91 14.67
#